data_AF-A0A9W6EMU7-F1
#
_entry.id   AF-A0A9W6EMU7-F1
#
_cell.length_a   1.000
_cell.length_b   1.000
_cell.length_c   1.000
_cell.angle_alpha   90.00
_cell.angle_beta   90.00
_cell.angle_gamma   90.00
#
_symmetry.space_group_name_H-M   'P 1'
#
loop_
_entity.id
_entity.type
_entity.pdbx_description
1 polymer ?
#
loop_
_entity_poly.entity_id
_entity_poly.type
_entity_poly.pdbx_seq_one_letter_code
_entity_poly.pdbx_strand_id
1 'polypeptide(L)'
;MDQTIRVAVAVYVFNKHGQTILGRRKGSLGAGTWGHPGGHLEFNESFEDCAAREVLEETGLEVTDIRFLTAINNANMEGGKHYVTIFVGCRLVDEDAEPVVMEPEKCVRWEWVTWDEMKVTIERQREAERLGKMEEYEGRVLFKPILNLLHQRVGFDPLKIYQSVKC
;
A
#
# COMPACT_ATOMS: atom_id res chain seq x y z
N MET A 1 8.53 22.14 -17.15
CA MET A 1 7.85 21.45 -16.04
C MET A 1 8.93 21.01 -15.09
N ASP A 2 8.84 21.40 -13.82
CA ASP A 2 9.82 20.98 -12.82
C ASP A 2 9.67 19.48 -12.54
N GLN A 3 10.69 18.71 -12.90
CA GLN A 3 10.71 17.26 -12.69
C GLN A 3 11.08 17.02 -11.22
N THR A 4 10.05 16.85 -10.39
CA THR A 4 10.21 16.62 -8.96
C THR A 4 10.07 15.13 -8.64
N ILE A 5 11.08 14.58 -7.97
CA ILE A 5 10.99 13.28 -7.32
C ILE A 5 10.24 13.48 -6.00
N ARG A 6 9.20 12.68 -5.78
CA ARG A 6 8.38 12.78 -4.57
C ARG A 6 8.56 11.55 -3.69
N VAL A 7 8.34 11.69 -2.39
CA VAL A 7 8.33 10.56 -1.44
C VAL A 7 6.89 10.25 -1.06
N ALA A 8 6.53 8.98 -1.11
CA ALA A 8 5.24 8.48 -0.63
C ALA A 8 5.46 7.41 0.43
N VAL A 9 4.58 7.34 1.42
CA VAL A 9 4.56 6.29 2.44
C VAL A 9 3.35 5.40 2.18
N ALA A 10 3.55 4.08 2.19
CA ALA A 10 2.51 3.07 2.07
C ALA A 10 2.56 2.15 3.29
N VAL A 11 1.41 1.89 3.90
CA VAL A 11 1.34 1.29 5.23
C VAL A 11 0.71 -0.10 5.21
N TYR A 12 1.47 -1.09 5.68
CA TYR A 12 0.95 -2.41 6.04
C TYR A 12 0.40 -2.36 7.47
N VAL A 13 -0.90 -2.19 7.62
CA VAL A 13 -1.57 -2.20 8.93
C VAL A 13 -1.89 -3.64 9.30
N PHE A 14 -1.19 -4.24 10.25
CA PHE A 14 -1.41 -5.63 10.63
C PHE A 14 -2.44 -5.78 11.75
N ASN A 15 -3.47 -6.61 11.52
CA ASN A 15 -4.36 -7.08 12.58
C ASN A 15 -3.81 -8.34 13.27
N LYS A 16 -4.49 -8.79 14.33
CA LYS A 16 -4.13 -10.01 15.08
C LYS A 16 -4.17 -11.31 14.26
N HIS A 17 -4.79 -11.29 13.09
CA HIS A 17 -4.86 -12.42 12.16
C HIS A 17 -3.74 -12.41 11.11
N GLY A 18 -2.80 -11.46 11.17
CA GLY A 18 -1.71 -11.34 10.21
C GLY A 18 -2.15 -10.85 8.82
N GLN A 19 -3.32 -10.21 8.75
CA GLN A 19 -3.83 -9.57 7.54
C GLN A 19 -3.43 -8.10 7.49
N THR A 20 -3.45 -7.52 6.30
CA THR A 20 -3.34 -6.07 6.07
C THR A 20 -4.55 -5.56 5.31
N ILE A 21 -4.86 -4.27 5.40
CA ILE A 21 -5.92 -3.67 4.60
C ILE A 21 -5.44 -3.26 3.20
N LEU A 22 -6.33 -3.39 2.22
CA LEU A 22 -6.25 -2.76 0.91
C LEU A 22 -7.54 -1.99 0.61
N GLY A 23 -7.41 -0.80 0.04
CA GLY A 23 -8.51 0.07 -0.36
C GLY A 23 -8.68 0.11 -1.87
N ARG A 24 -9.92 0.00 -2.35
CA ARG A 24 -10.22 0.19 -3.78
C ARG A 24 -10.29 1.68 -4.09
N ARG A 25 -9.31 2.18 -4.84
CA ARG A 25 -9.09 3.60 -5.15
C ARG A 25 -10.12 4.13 -6.16
N LYS A 26 -10.61 5.35 -5.94
CA LYS A 26 -11.45 6.15 -6.87
C LYS A 26 -10.69 7.32 -7.52
N GLY A 27 -9.58 7.76 -6.91
CA GLY A 27 -8.83 8.94 -7.37
C GLY A 27 -8.14 8.79 -8.74
N SER A 28 -7.73 9.91 -9.33
CA SER A 28 -7.20 10.00 -10.71
C SER A 28 -5.93 9.18 -10.97
N LEU A 29 -5.10 8.92 -9.96
CA LEU A 29 -3.92 8.05 -10.09
C LEU A 29 -4.27 6.64 -9.57
N GLY A 30 -4.41 5.70 -10.50
CA GLY A 30 -4.74 4.31 -10.19
C GLY A 30 -6.21 4.09 -9.85
N ALA A 31 -7.14 4.85 -10.43
CA ALA A 31 -8.57 4.62 -10.28
C ALA A 31 -8.92 3.15 -10.57
N GLY A 32 -9.75 2.55 -9.72
CA GLY A 32 -10.15 1.14 -9.83
C GLY A 32 -9.12 0.13 -9.31
N THR A 33 -7.89 0.55 -9.00
CA THR A 33 -6.85 -0.32 -8.43
C THR A 33 -6.95 -0.41 -6.90
N TRP A 34 -6.25 -1.39 -6.32
CA TRP A 34 -6.21 -1.66 -4.89
C TRP A 34 -4.84 -1.29 -4.32
N GLY A 35 -4.82 -0.48 -3.27
CA GLY A 35 -3.61 0.01 -2.64
C GLY A 35 -3.67 -0.04 -1.11
N HIS A 36 -2.52 0.03 -0.47
CA HIS A 36 -2.44 0.30 0.96
C HIS A 36 -2.89 1.74 1.27
N PRO A 37 -3.32 2.02 2.50
CA PRO A 37 -3.41 3.39 2.96
C PRO A 37 -2.03 4.07 2.90
N GLY A 38 -2.05 5.38 2.74
CA GLY A 38 -0.83 6.19 2.70
C GLY A 38 -0.85 7.27 1.63
N GLY A 39 0.06 8.24 1.79
CA GLY A 39 0.09 9.43 0.96
C GLY A 39 1.49 10.01 0.82
N HIS A 40 1.55 11.33 0.65
CA HIS A 40 2.82 12.04 0.47
C HIS A 40 3.45 12.33 1.82
N LEU A 41 4.78 12.15 1.90
CA LEU A 41 5.54 12.59 3.05
C LEU A 41 5.56 14.12 3.08
N GLU A 42 5.15 14.71 4.20
CA GLU A 42 5.16 16.15 4.38
C GLU A 42 6.51 16.67 4.89
N PHE A 43 6.70 17.99 4.79
CA PHE A 43 7.92 18.63 5.28
C PHE A 43 7.99 18.53 6.81
N ASN A 44 9.17 18.18 7.34
CA ASN A 44 9.40 17.91 8.78
C ASN A 44 8.59 16.75 9.36
N GLU A 45 8.17 15.80 8.52
CA GLU A 45 7.46 14.60 8.94
C GLU A 45 8.37 13.37 8.90
N SER A 46 8.30 12.50 9.91
CA SER A 46 8.94 11.18 9.87
C SER A 46 8.10 10.19 9.06
N PHE A 47 8.66 9.03 8.68
CA PHE A 47 7.85 8.01 7.98
C PHE A 47 6.75 7.46 8.88
N GLU A 48 7.05 7.36 10.18
CA GLU A 48 6.16 6.91 11.22
C GLU A 48 4.99 7.89 11.43
N ASP A 49 5.28 9.19 11.52
CA ASP A 49 4.24 10.22 11.67
C ASP A 49 3.34 10.28 10.44
N CYS A 50 3.92 10.23 9.23
CA CYS A 50 3.19 10.18 7.97
C CYS A 50 2.26 8.96 7.91
N ALA A 51 2.77 7.78 8.29
CA ALA A 51 1.97 6.57 8.31
C ALA A 51 0.81 6.63 9.31
N ALA A 52 1.06 7.14 10.52
CA ALA A 52 0.03 7.30 11.53
C ALA A 52 -1.07 8.28 11.06
N ARG A 53 -0.67 9.44 10.51
CA ARG A 53 -1.59 10.45 9.99
C ARG A 53 -2.45 9.90 8.86
N GLU A 54 -1.84 9.35 7.82
CA GLU A 54 -2.57 8.87 6.64
C GLU A 54 -3.50 7.70 6.97
N VAL A 55 -3.07 6.76 7.82
CA VAL A 55 -3.96 5.67 8.25
C VAL A 55 -5.16 6.20 9.02
N LEU A 56 -4.96 7.15 9.94
CA LEU A 56 -6.06 7.76 10.68
C LEU A 56 -7.01 8.54 9.74
N GLU A 57 -6.46 9.38 8.86
CA GLU A 57 -7.22 10.20 7.91
C GLU A 57 -8.06 9.37 6.94
N GLU A 58 -7.51 8.27 6.40
CA GLU A 58 -8.17 7.50 5.35
C GLU A 58 -9.06 6.36 5.88
N THR A 59 -8.74 5.83 7.07
CA THR A 59 -9.35 4.58 7.60
C THR A 59 -10.02 4.74 8.97
N GLY A 60 -9.71 5.81 9.71
CA GLY A 60 -10.13 5.98 11.10
C GLY A 60 -9.41 5.07 12.10
N LEU A 61 -8.43 4.27 11.66
CA LEU A 61 -7.67 3.37 12.53
C LEU A 61 -6.53 4.12 13.22
N GLU A 62 -6.39 3.89 14.52
CA GLU A 62 -5.20 4.28 15.28
C GLU A 62 -4.16 3.16 15.26
N VAL A 63 -2.91 3.51 15.01
CA VAL A 63 -1.81 2.55 14.85
C VAL A 63 -0.63 2.84 15.76
N THR A 64 0.13 1.79 16.05
CA THR A 64 1.32 1.80 16.90
C THR A 64 2.40 0.86 16.34
N ASP A 65 3.57 0.85 16.97
CA ASP A 65 4.69 -0.03 16.63
C ASP A 65 5.02 0.04 15.12
N ILE A 66 5.13 1.27 14.62
CA ILE A 66 5.39 1.55 13.21
C ILE A 66 6.87 1.30 12.92
N ARG A 67 7.15 0.52 11.87
CA ARG A 67 8.50 0.06 11.52
C ARG A 67 8.72 0.16 10.03
N PHE A 68 9.91 0.64 9.64
CA PHE A 68 10.36 0.57 8.26
C PHE A 68 10.47 -0.89 7.78
N LEU A 69 9.92 -1.19 6.60
CA LEU A 69 10.04 -2.50 5.96
C LEU A 69 11.01 -2.47 4.78
N THR A 70 10.82 -1.51 3.87
CA THR A 70 11.66 -1.35 2.68
C THR A 70 11.32 -0.04 1.95
N ALA A 71 12.09 0.27 0.92
CA ALA A 71 11.81 1.35 -0.01
C ALA A 71 11.99 0.87 -1.44
N ILE A 72 11.24 1.44 -2.39
CA ILE A 72 11.44 1.19 -3.83
C ILE A 72 11.46 2.49 -4.63
N ASN A 73 12.00 2.39 -5.83
CA ASN A 73 12.05 3.49 -6.76
C ASN A 73 11.03 3.28 -7.89
N ASN A 74 9.93 4.03 -7.87
CA ASN A 74 8.90 4.04 -8.90
C ASN A 74 9.20 5.15 -9.93
N ALA A 75 10.17 4.89 -10.80
CA ALA A 75 10.49 5.74 -11.94
C ALA A 75 9.54 5.48 -13.13
N ASN A 76 9.39 6.47 -14.01
CA ASN A 76 8.60 6.37 -15.26
C ASN A 76 7.13 5.96 -15.03
N MET A 77 6.50 6.47 -13.97
CA MET A 77 5.06 6.25 -13.77
C MET A 77 4.25 7.07 -14.77
N GLU A 78 2.98 6.67 -14.94
CA GLU A 78 2.01 7.40 -15.77
C GLU A 78 1.99 8.91 -15.45
N GLY A 79 1.91 9.72 -16.51
CA GLY A 79 1.96 11.18 -16.41
C GLY A 79 3.35 11.73 -16.08
N GLY A 80 4.42 10.97 -16.29
CA GLY A 80 5.80 11.42 -16.08
C GLY A 80 6.16 11.57 -14.59
N LYS A 81 5.44 10.87 -13.71
CA LYS A 81 5.65 10.95 -12.26
C LYS A 81 6.80 10.03 -11.84
N HIS A 82 7.50 10.44 -10.78
CA HIS A 82 8.56 9.66 -10.15
C HIS A 82 8.39 9.71 -8.64
N TYR A 83 8.17 8.55 -8.03
CA TYR A 83 8.07 8.39 -6.59
C TYR A 83 9.17 7.48 -6.04
N VAL A 84 9.76 7.86 -4.91
CA VAL A 84 10.33 6.90 -3.97
C VAL A 84 9.21 6.50 -3.02
N THR A 85 8.89 5.21 -2.95
CA THR A 85 7.85 4.72 -2.04
C THR A 85 8.50 4.00 -0.88
N ILE A 86 8.25 4.51 0.32
CA ILE A 86 8.63 3.91 1.59
C ILE A 86 7.47 3.01 2.03
N PHE A 87 7.77 1.75 2.34
CA PHE A 87 6.83 0.83 2.94
C PHE A 87 7.14 0.68 4.42
N VAL A 88 6.14 0.92 5.24
CA VAL A 88 6.19 0.69 6.69
C VAL A 88 5.13 -0.31 7.10
N GLY A 89 5.33 -0.97 8.23
CA GLY A 89 4.35 -1.85 8.86
C GLY A 89 4.01 -1.36 10.27
N CYS A 90 2.79 -1.60 10.72
CA CYS A 90 2.33 -1.20 12.04
C CYS A 90 1.30 -2.19 12.59
N ARG A 91 0.90 -1.98 13.84
CA ARG A 91 -0.20 -2.70 14.51
C ARG A 91 -1.33 -1.74 14.89
N LEU A 92 -2.54 -2.27 15.00
CA LEU A 92 -3.66 -1.53 15.55
C LEU A 92 -3.44 -1.24 17.04
N VAL A 93 -3.89 -0.06 17.49
CA VAL A 93 -4.04 0.24 18.92
C VAL A 93 -5.20 -0.56 19.51
N ASP A 94 -6.35 -0.55 18.82
CA ASP A 94 -7.50 -1.41 19.10
C ASP A 94 -7.52 -2.60 18.12
N GLU A 95 -7.20 -3.80 18.61
CA GLU A 95 -7.10 -5.01 17.78
C GLU A 95 -8.43 -5.46 17.16
N ASP A 96 -9.57 -4.92 17.62
CA ASP A 96 -10.90 -5.21 17.12
C ASP A 96 -11.46 -4.08 16.24
N ALA A 97 -10.70 -2.99 16.02
CA ALA A 97 -11.11 -1.89 15.16
C ALA A 97 -11.17 -2.30 13.68
N GLU A 98 -12.21 -1.84 12.99
CA GLU A 98 -12.43 -2.06 11.56
C GLU A 98 -12.25 -0.77 10.76
N PRO A 99 -11.63 -0.82 9.56
CA PRO A 99 -11.41 0.36 8.75
C PRO A 99 -12.73 0.94 8.25
N VAL A 100 -12.90 2.25 8.41
CA VAL A 100 -14.03 3.02 7.88
C VAL A 100 -13.54 3.83 6.68
N VAL A 101 -14.39 3.98 5.66
CA VAL A 101 -14.06 4.86 4.53
C VAL A 101 -14.26 6.30 4.98
N MET A 102 -13.17 6.95 5.39
CA MET A 102 -13.19 8.36 5.85
C MET A 102 -13.18 9.35 4.68
N GLU A 103 -12.62 8.93 3.53
CA GLU A 103 -12.52 9.72 2.30
C GLU A 103 -13.28 9.05 1.14
N PRO A 104 -14.63 9.12 1.13
CA PRO A 104 -15.48 8.40 0.17
C PRO A 104 -15.29 8.82 -1.29
N GLU A 105 -14.69 9.98 -1.55
CA GLU A 105 -14.30 10.46 -2.87
C GLU A 105 -13.00 9.82 -3.38
N LYS A 106 -12.13 9.33 -2.48
CA LYS A 106 -10.86 8.69 -2.84
C LYS A 106 -10.88 7.17 -2.72
N CYS A 107 -11.70 6.60 -1.86
CA CYS A 107 -11.78 5.16 -1.62
C CYS A 107 -13.23 4.64 -1.70
N VAL A 108 -13.43 3.45 -2.29
CA VAL A 108 -14.75 2.78 -2.32
C VAL A 108 -15.01 2.03 -1.02
N ARG A 109 -14.01 1.26 -0.57
CA ARG A 109 -14.06 0.38 0.60
C ARG A 109 -12.66 -0.15 0.92
N TRP A 110 -12.49 -0.55 2.18
CA TRP A 110 -11.34 -1.27 2.69
C TRP A 110 -11.65 -2.76 2.84
N GLU A 111 -10.66 -3.61 2.60
CA GLU A 111 -10.76 -5.07 2.81
C GLU A 111 -9.49 -5.59 3.46
N TRP A 112 -9.64 -6.44 4.48
CA TRP A 112 -8.55 -7.25 5.03
C TRP A 112 -8.13 -8.33 4.04
N VAL A 113 -6.83 -8.43 3.81
CA VAL A 113 -6.22 -9.44 2.94
C VAL A 113 -5.00 -10.05 3.60
N THR A 114 -4.79 -11.34 3.38
CA THR A 114 -3.58 -12.05 3.77
C THR A 114 -2.46 -11.83 2.74
N TRP A 115 -1.22 -12.06 3.15
CA TRP A 115 -0.09 -12.04 2.22
C TRP A 115 -0.20 -13.13 1.13
N ASP A 116 -0.79 -14.28 1.47
CA ASP A 116 -1.03 -15.36 0.51
C ASP A 116 -2.05 -14.96 -0.57
N GLU A 117 -3.16 -14.32 -0.19
CA GLU A 117 -4.12 -13.77 -1.16
C GLU A 117 -3.50 -12.69 -2.04
N MET A 118 -2.62 -11.85 -1.48
CA MET A 118 -1.89 -10.86 -2.26
C MET A 118 -0.99 -11.53 -3.30
N LYS A 119 -0.20 -12.56 -2.92
CA LYS A 119 0.67 -13.29 -3.87
C LYS A 119 -0.13 -13.90 -5.02
N VAL A 120 -1.25 -14.56 -4.73
CA VAL A 120 -2.14 -15.10 -5.77
C VAL A 120 -2.66 -13.98 -6.68
N THR A 121 -3.07 -12.85 -6.11
CA THR A 121 -3.53 -11.69 -6.89
C THR A 121 -2.43 -11.15 -7.81
N ILE A 122 -1.19 -11.06 -7.31
CA ILE A 122 -0.02 -10.58 -8.06
C ILE A 122 0.30 -11.49 -9.25
N GLU A 123 0.31 -12.80 -9.02
CA GLU A 123 0.56 -13.79 -10.07
C GLU A 123 -0.50 -13.72 -11.15
N ARG A 124 -1.79 -13.69 -10.77
CA ARG A 124 -2.91 -13.60 -11.70
C ARG A 124 -2.89 -12.29 -12.50
N GLN A 125 -2.62 -11.16 -11.85
CA GLN A 125 -2.52 -9.87 -12.53
C GLN A 125 -1.34 -9.82 -13.51
N ARG A 126 -0.14 -10.28 -13.09
CA ARG A 126 1.04 -10.32 -13.97
C ARG A 126 0.82 -11.20 -15.18
N GLU A 127 0.16 -12.33 -15.00
CA GLU A 127 -0.19 -13.23 -16.10
C GLU A 127 -1.18 -12.58 -17.08
N ALA A 128 -2.22 -11.92 -16.56
CA ALA A 128 -3.15 -11.17 -17.39
C ALA A 128 -2.47 -10.02 -18.16
N GLU A 129 -1.56 -9.27 -17.52
CA GLU A 129 -0.73 -8.25 -18.18
C GLU A 129 0.13 -8.86 -19.28
N ARG A 130 0.80 -10.00 -19.00
CA ARG A 130 1.67 -10.71 -19.96
C ARG A 130 0.90 -11.23 -21.18
N LEU A 131 -0.33 -11.70 -20.98
CA LEU A 131 -1.20 -12.23 -22.02
C LEU A 131 -2.01 -11.13 -22.75
N GLY A 132 -1.96 -9.88 -22.28
CA GLY A 132 -2.77 -8.79 -22.84
C GLY A 132 -4.27 -8.93 -22.55
N LYS A 133 -4.66 -9.60 -21.46
CA LYS A 133 -6.04 -9.94 -21.11
C LYS A 133 -6.60 -9.12 -19.94
N MET A 134 -6.08 -7.92 -19.72
CA MET A 134 -6.52 -7.07 -18.61
C MET A 134 -7.98 -6.61 -18.74
N GLU A 135 -8.53 -6.53 -19.96
CA GLU A 135 -9.94 -6.19 -20.18
C GLU A 135 -10.91 -7.29 -19.71
N GLU A 136 -10.46 -8.54 -19.70
CA GLU A 136 -11.22 -9.72 -19.24
C GLU A 136 -10.90 -10.10 -17.78
N TYR A 137 -9.99 -9.36 -17.12
CA TYR A 137 -9.48 -9.74 -15.81
C TYR A 137 -10.50 -9.51 -14.69
N GLU A 138 -10.98 -10.60 -14.10
CA GLU A 138 -11.84 -10.59 -12.93
C GLU A 138 -11.04 -10.77 -11.63
N GLY A 139 -10.87 -9.68 -10.88
CA GLY A 139 -10.17 -9.70 -9.59
C GLY A 139 -9.73 -8.32 -9.11
N ARG A 140 -8.97 -8.29 -8.02
CA ARG A 140 -8.31 -7.06 -7.57
C ARG A 140 -7.17 -6.74 -8.53
N VAL A 141 -7.18 -5.56 -9.13
CA VAL A 141 -6.05 -4.99 -9.85
C VAL A 141 -5.23 -4.20 -8.84
N LEU A 142 -4.05 -4.68 -8.47
CA LEU A 142 -3.21 -4.01 -7.49
C LEU A 142 -2.55 -2.78 -8.10
N PHE A 143 -2.39 -1.76 -7.26
CA PHE A 143 -1.75 -0.52 -7.61
C PHE A 143 -0.26 -0.76 -7.94
N LYS A 144 0.23 -0.08 -8.99
CA LYS A 144 1.55 -0.38 -9.60
C LYS A 144 2.73 -0.42 -8.61
N PRO A 145 2.83 0.46 -7.58
CA PRO A 145 3.87 0.38 -6.56
C PRO A 145 3.95 -0.98 -5.85
N ILE A 146 2.83 -1.68 -5.62
CA ILE A 146 2.83 -3.02 -5.01
C ILE A 146 3.46 -4.05 -5.96
N LEU A 147 3.18 -3.97 -7.26
CA LEU A 147 3.79 -4.86 -8.26
C LEU A 147 5.28 -4.60 -8.42
N ASN A 148 5.68 -3.32 -8.39
CA ASN A 148 7.06 -2.87 -8.49
C ASN A 148 7.86 -3.26 -7.23
N LEU A 149 7.23 -3.27 -6.06
CA LEU A 149 7.82 -3.74 -4.81
C LEU A 149 8.40 -5.14 -4.98
N LEU A 150 7.59 -6.08 -5.49
CA LEU A 150 8.02 -7.46 -5.65
C LEU A 150 8.97 -7.71 -6.81
N HIS A 151 9.08 -6.77 -7.75
CA HIS A 151 10.13 -6.80 -8.76
C HIS A 151 11.46 -6.35 -8.15
N GLN A 152 11.47 -5.25 -7.40
CA GLN A 152 12.70 -4.66 -6.84
C GLN A 152 13.17 -5.35 -5.55
N ARG A 153 12.28 -6.06 -4.85
CA ARG A 153 12.54 -6.76 -3.59
C ARG A 153 12.05 -8.20 -3.70
N VAL A 154 12.80 -9.01 -4.45
CA VAL A 154 12.50 -10.43 -4.60
C VAL A 154 12.54 -11.11 -3.23
N GLY A 155 11.52 -11.93 -2.93
CA GLY A 155 11.40 -12.62 -1.64
C GLY A 155 10.86 -11.74 -0.50
N PHE A 156 10.41 -10.51 -0.80
CA PHE A 156 9.76 -9.66 0.20
C PHE A 156 8.52 -10.35 0.79
N ASP A 157 8.43 -10.34 2.12
CA ASP A 157 7.28 -10.80 2.90
C ASP A 157 7.09 -9.77 4.02
N PRO A 158 6.06 -8.91 3.93
CA PRO A 158 5.93 -7.76 4.82
C PRO A 158 5.77 -8.18 6.27
N LEU A 159 5.03 -9.27 6.54
CA LEU A 159 4.77 -9.75 7.89
C LEU A 159 6.04 -10.36 8.51
N LYS A 160 6.80 -11.16 7.75
CA LYS A 160 8.08 -11.71 8.24
C LYS A 160 9.09 -10.62 8.54
N ILE A 161 9.21 -9.61 7.66
CA ILE A 161 10.12 -8.48 7.88
C ILE A 161 9.71 -7.73 9.13
N TYR A 162 8.42 -7.37 9.24
CA TYR A 162 7.88 -6.66 10.40
C TYR A 162 8.18 -7.37 11.73
N GLN A 163 8.02 -8.70 11.77
CA GLN A 163 8.30 -9.52 12.95
C GLN A 163 9.80 -9.69 13.24
N SER A 164 10.66 -9.59 12.22
CA SER A 164 12.12 -9.75 12.36
C SER A 164 12.82 -8.50 12.90
N VAL A 165 12.25 -7.32 12.65
CA VAL A 165 12.77 -6.06 13.18
C VAL A 165 12.43 -6.00 14.68
N LYS A 166 13.44 -6.12 15.53
CA LYS A 166 13.27 -5.89 16.97
C LYS A 166 13.57 -4.41 17.25
N CYS A 167 12.62 -3.73 17.90
CA CYS A 167 12.86 -2.43 18.53
C CYS A 167 13.71 -2.62 19.78
#